data_AF-A0A848WVK3-F1
#
_entry.id   AF-A0A848WVK3-F1
#
_cell.length_a   1.000
_cell.length_b   1.000
_cell.length_c   1.000
_cell.angle_alpha   90.00
_cell.angle_beta   90.00
_cell.angle_gamma   90.00
#
_symmetry.space_group_name_H-M   'P 1'
#
loop_
_entity.id
_entity.type
_entity.pdbx_description
1 polymer ?
#
loop_
_entity_poly.entity_id
_entity_poly.type
_entity_poly.pdbx_seq_one_letter_code
_entity_poly.pdbx_strand_id
1 'polypeptide(L)'
;MNESHFIVFELAEPLDLSADGKLAASLKQLYPPKHFIGKFRLSATDAETGAARVLPGEVVAALENSGENRTESEAAAIAAVALESYAAEQLAALPSSEMVYGVSASWSHAKRLPKPQEPKVVHLLSRGSIDKPGREVGPGALSVFPNLPGRFELSDPKQESARRAALADWLAHPENPLTWRSIVNRVWHFHFGRGLSDTPNDFGKMGSEPTHPELLDWLAVWFRDEAEGSLKELHRLILTSETWQQTSLAESNPIDADNRFLWRANRRRLDAEAFRDSTLRISGRLDLTMGGPGIEQFAKSKGPQATPALDYTAYDWNSEGANRRSIYRVVWRGIPDPFMEAMDFPDLGLLAPKRGFSVSALQSLSVFNNDFVLHASGWISDRLEKEADDETGRIRRAVQLCWNREPTAPESETFAAHARTHGLASLCRILLNSNEFMFID
;
A
#
# COMPACT_ATOMS: atom_id res chain seq x y z
N MET A 1 47.14 -27.87 -5.20
CA MET A 1 48.24 -27.32 -6.04
C MET A 1 48.52 -28.30 -7.16
N ASN A 2 47.78 -28.14 -8.26
CA ASN A 2 47.88 -28.75 -9.60
C ASN A 2 46.46 -28.80 -10.20
N GLU A 3 45.69 -27.72 -10.02
CA GLU A 3 44.37 -27.61 -10.63
C GLU A 3 44.55 -27.09 -12.06
N SER A 4 43.87 -27.72 -13.00
CA SER A 4 43.87 -27.26 -14.39
C SER A 4 42.99 -26.02 -14.48
N HIS A 5 43.56 -24.92 -14.97
CA HIS A 5 42.83 -23.69 -15.25
C HIS A 5 42.62 -23.55 -16.75
N PHE A 6 41.46 -23.00 -17.12
CA PHE A 6 41.07 -22.83 -18.51
C PHE A 6 40.54 -21.42 -18.71
N ILE A 7 40.72 -20.92 -19.92
CA ILE A 7 40.15 -19.67 -20.38
C ILE A 7 39.75 -19.87 -21.83
N VAL A 8 38.58 -19.38 -22.21
CA VAL A 8 38.08 -19.39 -23.58
C VAL A 8 38.06 -17.96 -24.07
N PHE A 9 38.62 -17.74 -25.25
CA PHE A 9 38.59 -16.46 -25.92
C PHE A 9 37.73 -16.61 -27.17
N GLU A 10 36.68 -15.81 -27.25
CA GLU A 10 35.87 -15.67 -28.45
C GLU A 10 36.37 -14.43 -29.19
N LEU A 11 36.72 -14.59 -30.46
CA LEU A 11 37.19 -13.48 -31.29
C LEU A 11 35.99 -12.63 -31.72
N ALA A 12 36.14 -11.30 -31.69
CA ALA A 12 35.09 -10.38 -32.14
C ALA A 12 34.76 -10.55 -33.63
N GLU A 13 35.73 -11.01 -34.43
CA GLU A 13 35.57 -11.38 -35.83
C GLU A 13 36.19 -12.77 -36.07
N PRO A 14 35.56 -13.66 -36.85
CA PRO A 14 36.12 -14.97 -37.17
C PRO A 14 37.48 -14.84 -37.86
N LEU A 15 38.43 -15.70 -37.49
CA LEU A 15 39.74 -15.74 -38.12
C LEU A 15 39.71 -16.64 -39.36
N ASP A 16 39.94 -16.06 -40.54
CA ASP A 16 40.08 -16.82 -41.79
C ASP A 16 41.51 -17.38 -41.92
N LEU A 17 41.68 -18.68 -41.67
CA LEU A 17 42.95 -19.38 -41.76
C LEU A 17 43.01 -20.21 -43.04
N SER A 18 43.84 -19.79 -44.00
CA SER A 18 44.18 -20.61 -45.18
C SER A 18 44.84 -21.94 -44.78
N ALA A 19 44.84 -22.94 -45.67
CA ALA A 19 45.38 -24.28 -45.39
C ALA A 19 46.85 -24.32 -44.89
N ASP A 20 47.66 -23.33 -45.23
CA ASP A 20 49.06 -23.18 -44.78
C ASP A 20 49.24 -22.09 -43.70
N GLY A 21 48.14 -21.52 -43.21
CA GLY A 21 48.12 -20.46 -42.22
C GLY A 21 48.60 -20.93 -40.85
N LYS A 22 49.42 -20.13 -40.17
CA LYS A 22 49.89 -20.41 -38.80
C LYS A 22 49.25 -19.44 -37.82
N LEU A 23 48.62 -19.97 -36.79
CA LEU A 23 48.17 -19.19 -35.64
C LEU A 23 49.32 -19.06 -34.62
N ALA A 24 49.72 -17.84 -34.31
CA ALA A 24 50.71 -17.55 -33.28
C ALA A 24 50.02 -16.93 -32.05
N ALA A 25 50.14 -17.58 -30.90
CA ALA A 25 49.67 -17.07 -29.62
C ALA A 25 50.86 -16.70 -28.73
N SER A 26 50.85 -15.50 -28.15
CA SER A 26 51.90 -15.02 -27.24
C SER A 26 51.31 -14.79 -25.85
N LEU A 27 51.74 -15.58 -24.87
CA LEU A 27 51.35 -15.44 -23.47
C LEU A 27 52.38 -14.58 -22.71
N LYS A 28 51.99 -13.35 -22.35
CA LYS A 28 52.83 -12.46 -21.53
C LYS A 28 52.42 -12.57 -20.05
N GLN A 29 53.28 -13.14 -19.22
CA GLN A 29 53.02 -13.32 -17.79
C GLN A 29 53.61 -12.14 -16.99
N LEU A 30 52.74 -11.28 -16.45
CA LEU A 30 53.14 -9.99 -15.84
C LEU A 30 53.16 -9.99 -14.29
N TYR A 31 52.87 -11.12 -13.64
CA TYR A 31 52.80 -11.24 -12.17
C TYR A 31 54.12 -11.70 -11.53
N PRO A 32 54.35 -11.46 -10.22
CA PRO A 32 55.59 -11.85 -9.53
C PRO A 32 55.88 -13.35 -9.62
N PRO A 33 57.16 -13.77 -9.57
CA PRO A 33 57.65 -15.07 -10.08
C PRO A 33 57.21 -16.34 -9.33
N LYS A 34 56.23 -16.25 -8.43
CA LYS A 34 55.79 -17.39 -7.61
C LYS A 34 54.70 -18.27 -8.28
N HIS A 35 54.07 -17.81 -9.36
CA HIS A 35 52.93 -18.51 -9.99
C HIS A 35 52.92 -18.41 -11.53
N PHE A 36 53.99 -18.83 -12.20
CA PHE A 36 53.98 -18.91 -13.67
C PHE A 36 53.26 -20.16 -14.18
N ILE A 37 52.51 -20.00 -15.27
CA ILE A 37 51.94 -21.09 -16.06
C ILE A 37 53.10 -21.83 -16.74
N GLY A 38 53.40 -23.04 -16.26
CA GLY A 38 54.53 -23.84 -16.73
C GLY A 38 54.21 -24.80 -17.89
N LYS A 39 52.96 -25.27 -18.00
CA LYS A 39 52.48 -26.13 -19.10
C LYS A 39 51.09 -25.65 -19.51
N PHE A 40 50.89 -25.41 -20.81
CA PHE A 40 49.58 -25.05 -21.36
C PHE A 40 49.31 -25.83 -22.64
N ARG A 41 48.04 -25.98 -22.96
CA ARG A 41 47.53 -26.52 -24.23
C ARG A 41 46.67 -25.43 -24.86
N LEU A 42 46.79 -25.25 -26.17
CA LEU A 42 45.92 -24.39 -26.95
C LEU A 42 45.08 -25.27 -27.87
N SER A 43 43.77 -25.03 -27.86
CA SER A 43 42.80 -25.69 -28.73
C SER A 43 42.01 -24.60 -29.45
N ALA A 44 41.59 -24.88 -30.68
CA ALA A 44 40.73 -24.01 -31.47
C ALA A 44 39.56 -24.83 -32.01
N THR A 45 38.43 -24.17 -32.26
CA THR A 45 37.22 -24.76 -32.84
C THR A 45 36.61 -23.78 -33.83
N ASP A 46 35.95 -24.30 -34.86
CA ASP A 46 35.18 -23.57 -35.86
C ASP A 46 33.67 -23.56 -35.56
N ALA A 47 33.27 -24.15 -34.42
CA ALA A 47 31.88 -24.12 -33.96
C ALA A 47 31.37 -22.69 -33.79
N GLU A 48 30.12 -22.45 -34.19
CA GLU A 48 29.47 -21.15 -34.08
C GLU A 48 29.52 -20.58 -32.64
N THR A 49 29.57 -19.26 -32.56
CA THR A 49 29.77 -18.47 -31.33
C THR A 49 28.91 -18.93 -30.15
N GLY A 50 29.51 -19.03 -28.96
CA GLY A 50 28.87 -19.48 -27.72
C GLY A 50 28.95 -20.98 -27.37
N ALA A 51 29.49 -21.83 -28.26
CA ALA A 51 29.57 -23.28 -28.04
C ALA A 51 30.79 -23.74 -27.21
N ALA A 52 31.87 -22.96 -27.15
CA ALA A 52 33.09 -23.34 -26.45
C ALA A 52 32.97 -23.09 -24.94
N ARG A 53 32.48 -24.09 -24.19
CA ARG A 53 32.41 -24.04 -22.73
C ARG A 53 33.50 -24.89 -22.09
N VAL A 54 34.09 -24.37 -21.02
CA VAL A 54 34.96 -25.15 -20.15
C VAL A 54 34.09 -25.99 -19.24
N LEU A 55 34.17 -27.30 -19.37
CA LEU A 55 33.54 -28.23 -18.44
C LEU A 55 34.54 -28.65 -17.36
N PRO A 56 34.10 -28.89 -16.12
CA PRO A 56 34.95 -29.49 -15.10
C PRO A 56 35.55 -30.82 -15.59
N GLY A 57 36.79 -31.12 -15.21
CA GLY A 57 37.48 -32.32 -15.70
C GLY A 57 36.74 -33.63 -15.42
N GLU A 58 36.03 -33.71 -14.29
CA GLU A 58 35.18 -34.85 -13.93
C GLU A 58 34.01 -35.04 -14.90
N VAL A 59 33.43 -33.95 -15.39
CA VAL A 59 32.33 -33.96 -16.36
C VAL A 59 32.84 -34.35 -17.75
N VAL A 60 34.03 -33.87 -18.14
CA VAL A 60 34.66 -34.29 -19.40
C VAL A 60 34.94 -35.79 -19.40
N ALA A 61 35.53 -36.32 -18.33
CA ALA A 61 35.78 -37.76 -18.18
C ALA A 61 34.46 -38.57 -18.19
N ALA A 62 33.42 -38.08 -17.51
CA ALA A 62 32.10 -38.69 -17.52
C ALA A 62 31.44 -38.72 -18.91
N LEU A 63 31.69 -37.70 -19.74
CA LEU A 63 31.15 -37.60 -21.09
C LEU A 63 31.83 -38.55 -22.09
N GLU A 64 33.07 -38.97 -21.83
CA GLU A 64 33.79 -39.98 -22.64
C GLU A 64 33.18 -41.39 -22.51
N ASN A 65 32.48 -41.66 -21.40
CA ASN A 65 31.73 -42.90 -21.20
C ASN A 65 30.37 -42.86 -21.91
N SER A 66 29.97 -43.96 -22.56
CA SER A 66 28.64 -44.10 -23.17
C SER A 66 27.55 -44.05 -22.09
N GLY A 67 26.38 -43.45 -22.40
CA GLY A 67 25.32 -43.17 -21.42
C GLY A 67 24.87 -44.36 -20.56
N GLU A 68 24.90 -45.58 -21.10
CA GLU A 68 24.55 -46.82 -20.39
C GLU A 68 25.61 -47.31 -19.40
N ASN A 69 26.85 -46.85 -19.52
CA ASN A 69 27.99 -47.26 -18.69
C ASN A 69 28.40 -46.18 -17.67
N ARG A 70 27.66 -45.08 -17.56
CA ARG A 70 27.94 -44.01 -16.58
C ARG A 70 27.46 -44.42 -15.20
N THR A 71 28.29 -44.16 -14.20
CA THR A 71 27.92 -44.27 -12.79
C THR A 71 26.94 -43.16 -12.41
N GLU A 72 26.20 -43.36 -11.31
CA GLU A 72 25.24 -42.37 -10.79
C GLU A 72 25.92 -41.02 -10.46
N SER A 73 27.16 -41.07 -9.95
CA SER A 73 27.95 -39.87 -9.64
C SER A 73 28.35 -39.09 -10.90
N GLU A 74 28.71 -39.79 -11.98
CA GLU A 74 29.05 -39.18 -13.26
C GLU A 74 27.83 -38.54 -13.92
N ALA A 75 26.68 -39.22 -13.86
CA ALA A 75 25.40 -38.69 -14.34
C ALA A 75 24.98 -37.43 -13.55
N ALA A 76 25.12 -37.44 -12.23
CA ALA A 76 24.80 -36.30 -11.37
C ALA A 76 25.70 -35.09 -11.65
N ALA A 77 27.00 -35.30 -11.87
CA ALA A 77 27.94 -34.22 -12.21
C ALA A 77 27.61 -33.57 -13.56
N ILE A 78 27.28 -34.37 -14.59
CA ILE A 78 26.82 -33.85 -15.88
C ILE A 78 25.51 -33.08 -15.71
N ALA A 79 24.54 -33.64 -14.99
CA ALA A 79 23.25 -33.01 -14.76
C ALA A 79 23.37 -31.67 -14.02
N ALA A 80 24.25 -31.57 -13.02
CA ALA A 80 24.50 -30.33 -12.31
C ALA A 80 24.98 -29.20 -13.23
N VAL A 81 25.97 -29.48 -14.09
CA VAL A 81 26.49 -28.48 -15.04
C VAL A 81 25.47 -28.12 -16.12
N ALA A 82 24.67 -29.09 -16.58
CA ALA A 82 23.59 -28.84 -17.53
C ALA A 82 22.48 -27.97 -16.92
N LEU A 83 22.09 -28.25 -15.68
CA LEU A 83 21.09 -27.47 -14.94
C LEU A 83 21.57 -26.06 -14.64
N GLU A 84 22.83 -25.89 -14.23
CA GLU A 84 23.43 -24.58 -14.00
C GLU A 84 23.47 -23.76 -15.30
N SER A 85 23.88 -24.39 -16.40
CA SER A 85 23.87 -23.80 -17.74
C SER A 85 22.47 -23.34 -18.17
N TYR A 86 21.47 -24.22 -18.00
CA TYR A 86 20.08 -23.92 -18.32
C TYR A 86 19.55 -22.78 -17.44
N ALA A 87 19.81 -22.82 -16.13
CA ALA A 87 19.38 -21.79 -15.20
C ALA A 87 19.99 -20.41 -15.55
N ALA A 88 21.27 -20.37 -15.92
CA ALA A 88 21.94 -19.14 -16.34
C ALA A 88 21.33 -18.57 -17.63
N GLU A 89 21.00 -19.42 -18.60
CA GLU A 89 20.33 -19.02 -19.84
C GLU A 89 18.92 -18.47 -19.58
N GLN A 90 18.12 -19.17 -18.77
CA GLN A 90 16.79 -18.71 -18.37
C GLN A 90 16.86 -17.37 -17.61
N LEU A 91 17.83 -17.21 -16.73
CA LEU A 91 18.03 -15.98 -15.95
C LEU A 91 18.44 -14.80 -16.85
N ALA A 92 19.30 -15.04 -17.84
CA ALA A 92 19.71 -14.04 -18.82
C ALA A 92 18.59 -13.65 -19.80
N ALA A 93 17.65 -14.56 -20.06
CA ALA A 93 16.45 -14.31 -20.87
C ALA A 93 15.36 -13.52 -20.13
N LEU A 94 15.46 -13.36 -18.80
CA LEU A 94 14.53 -12.53 -18.04
C LEU A 94 14.69 -11.05 -18.43
N PRO A 95 13.59 -10.27 -18.41
CA PRO A 95 13.68 -8.82 -18.60
C PRO A 95 14.60 -8.19 -17.53
N SER A 96 15.16 -7.02 -17.86
CA SER A 96 15.97 -6.24 -16.92
C SER A 96 15.26 -6.11 -15.57
N SER A 97 15.97 -6.41 -14.48
CA SER A 97 15.38 -6.39 -13.13
C SER A 97 14.72 -5.04 -12.86
N GLU A 98 13.41 -5.04 -12.66
CA GLU A 98 12.71 -3.86 -12.17
C GLU A 98 12.95 -3.74 -10.67
N MET A 99 13.30 -2.53 -10.24
CA MET A 99 13.38 -2.22 -8.82
C MET A 99 11.97 -2.28 -8.22
N VAL A 100 11.68 -3.36 -7.50
CA VAL A 100 10.44 -3.50 -6.73
C VAL A 100 10.66 -3.14 -5.27
N TYR A 101 9.72 -2.41 -4.70
CA TYR A 101 9.69 -2.15 -3.26
C TYR A 101 9.04 -3.35 -2.57
N GLY A 102 9.85 -4.16 -1.89
CA GLY A 102 9.38 -5.28 -1.07
C GLY A 102 9.18 -4.86 0.39
N VAL A 103 8.14 -5.39 1.03
CA VAL A 103 7.99 -5.32 2.49
C VAL A 103 8.88 -6.40 3.08
N SER A 104 10.01 -6.01 3.67
CA SER A 104 10.84 -6.91 4.45
C SER A 104 10.40 -6.91 5.91
N ALA A 105 10.45 -8.07 6.55
CA ALA A 105 10.28 -8.20 8.01
C ALA A 105 11.35 -7.41 8.80
N SER A 106 12.35 -6.85 8.11
CA SER A 106 13.37 -5.98 8.66
C SER A 106 13.63 -4.79 7.75
N TRP A 107 13.47 -3.57 8.28
CA TRP A 107 13.91 -2.33 7.63
C TRP A 107 15.17 -1.83 8.33
N SER A 108 16.17 -1.43 7.55
CA SER A 108 17.42 -0.87 8.08
C SER A 108 18.06 0.06 7.05
N HIS A 109 18.45 1.26 7.49
CA HIS A 109 19.37 2.14 6.76
C HIS A 109 20.81 1.61 6.74
N ALA A 110 21.11 0.57 7.52
CA ALA A 110 22.42 -0.06 7.57
C ALA A 110 22.57 -1.11 6.45
N LYS A 111 23.78 -1.18 5.87
CA LYS A 111 24.23 -2.13 4.83
C LYS A 111 24.13 -3.63 5.22
N ARG A 112 23.46 -3.99 6.32
CA ARG A 112 23.22 -5.36 6.78
C ARG A 112 21.78 -5.53 7.25
N LEU A 113 21.13 -6.60 6.81
CA LEU A 113 19.83 -7.04 7.31
C LEU A 113 19.96 -7.36 8.82
N PRO A 114 19.13 -6.78 9.69
CA PRO A 114 19.02 -7.19 11.09
C PRO A 114 18.71 -8.68 11.20
N LYS A 115 19.23 -9.35 12.25
CA LYS A 115 18.80 -10.72 12.58
C LYS A 115 17.29 -10.72 12.89
N PRO A 116 16.54 -11.78 12.52
CA PRO A 116 15.16 -11.95 12.96
C PRO A 116 15.07 -11.78 14.47
N GLN A 117 14.10 -11.02 14.96
CA GLN A 117 13.88 -10.89 16.40
C GLN A 117 13.43 -12.23 16.95
N GLU A 118 14.12 -12.73 17.97
CA GLU A 118 13.63 -13.87 18.76
C GLU A 118 12.36 -13.44 19.51
N PRO A 119 11.33 -14.31 19.62
CA PRO A 119 10.12 -14.00 20.37
C PRO A 119 10.46 -13.65 21.82
N LYS A 120 9.87 -12.56 22.32
CA LYS A 120 9.98 -12.22 23.74
C LYS A 120 9.30 -13.29 24.59
N VAL A 121 9.95 -13.70 25.67
CA VAL A 121 9.35 -14.59 26.67
C VAL A 121 8.27 -13.81 27.44
N VAL A 122 7.04 -14.32 27.41
CA VAL A 122 5.89 -13.70 28.08
C VAL A 122 5.52 -14.54 29.29
N HIS A 123 5.31 -13.90 30.44
CA HIS A 123 4.92 -14.56 31.68
C HIS A 123 3.52 -14.12 32.12
N LEU A 124 2.79 -15.03 32.76
CA LEU A 124 1.55 -14.70 33.44
C LEU A 124 1.89 -13.91 34.71
N LEU A 125 1.51 -12.63 34.75
CA LEU A 125 1.83 -11.75 35.87
C LEU A 125 0.91 -12.00 37.08
N SER A 126 1.50 -12.15 38.26
CA SER A 126 0.72 -12.29 39.50
C SER A 126 0.01 -10.98 39.83
N ARG A 127 -1.33 -10.97 39.76
CA ARG A 127 -2.17 -9.76 39.92
C ARG A 127 -1.80 -8.62 38.97
N GLY A 128 -1.25 -8.94 37.78
CA GLY A 128 -0.85 -7.93 36.80
C GLY A 128 0.42 -7.14 37.13
N SER A 129 1.15 -7.51 38.20
CA SER A 129 2.40 -6.84 38.57
C SER A 129 3.57 -7.27 37.67
N ILE A 130 4.18 -6.32 36.96
CA ILE A 130 5.31 -6.54 36.04
C ILE A 130 6.52 -7.14 36.76
N ASP A 131 6.74 -6.76 38.02
CA ASP A 131 7.85 -7.24 38.84
C ASP A 131 7.64 -8.65 39.42
N LYS A 132 6.47 -9.26 39.18
CA LYS A 132 6.12 -10.60 39.70
C LYS A 132 5.73 -11.55 38.56
N PRO A 133 6.68 -11.87 37.66
CA PRO A 133 6.44 -12.85 36.61
C PRO A 133 6.16 -14.22 37.21
N GLY A 134 5.04 -14.82 36.80
CA GLY A 134 4.69 -16.21 37.12
C GLY A 134 5.18 -17.17 36.04
N ARG A 135 4.36 -18.17 35.69
CA ARG A 135 4.70 -19.15 34.65
C ARG A 135 4.82 -18.49 33.26
N GLU A 136 5.71 -19.03 32.43
CA GLU A 136 5.77 -18.68 31.01
C GLU A 136 4.46 -19.06 30.31
N VAL A 137 4.05 -18.21 29.35
CA VAL A 137 2.88 -18.42 28.50
C VAL A 137 3.36 -18.57 27.07
N GLY A 138 3.19 -19.77 26.53
CA GLY A 138 3.47 -20.08 25.13
C GLY A 138 2.47 -19.42 24.16
N PRO A 139 2.72 -19.56 22.84
CA PRO A 139 1.85 -18.98 21.82
C PRO A 139 0.41 -19.54 21.88
N GLY A 140 -0.56 -18.67 21.64
CA GLY A 140 -1.97 -19.02 21.70
C GLY A 140 -2.89 -17.82 21.51
N ALA A 141 -4.18 -18.06 21.72
CA ALA A 141 -5.25 -17.08 21.57
C ALA A 141 -6.29 -17.20 22.69
N LEU A 142 -7.43 -16.53 22.54
CA LEU A 142 -8.52 -16.57 23.49
C LEU A 142 -9.17 -17.97 23.52
N SER A 143 -9.25 -18.57 24.70
CA SER A 143 -9.87 -19.89 24.91
C SER A 143 -11.39 -19.84 25.08
N VAL A 144 -12.03 -18.69 24.85
CA VAL A 144 -13.48 -18.50 25.01
C VAL A 144 -14.28 -19.11 23.85
N PHE A 145 -13.64 -19.35 22.71
CA PHE A 145 -14.26 -19.93 21.53
C PHE A 145 -14.06 -21.44 21.54
N PRO A 146 -15.11 -22.26 21.77
CA PRO A 146 -14.97 -23.70 21.96
C PRO A 146 -14.43 -24.41 20.71
N ASN A 147 -14.72 -23.89 19.52
CA ASN A 147 -14.31 -24.46 18.24
C ASN A 147 -12.91 -24.02 17.79
N LEU A 148 -12.20 -23.22 18.60
CA LEU A 148 -10.88 -22.70 18.25
C LEU A 148 -9.84 -23.06 19.31
N PRO A 149 -8.61 -23.41 18.93
CA PRO A 149 -7.57 -23.73 19.89
C PRO A 149 -7.13 -22.48 20.66
N GLY A 150 -7.15 -22.56 21.99
CA GLY A 150 -6.61 -21.50 22.85
C GLY A 150 -5.07 -21.47 22.92
N ARG A 151 -4.41 -22.52 22.42
CA ARG A 151 -2.94 -22.65 22.38
C ARG A 151 -2.52 -23.19 21.03
N PHE A 152 -1.40 -22.71 20.53
CA PHE A 152 -0.89 -23.11 19.22
C PHE A 152 0.17 -24.19 19.38
N GLU A 153 -0.05 -25.34 18.75
CA GLU A 153 0.93 -26.41 18.66
C GLU A 153 1.87 -26.12 17.48
N LEU A 154 3.06 -25.61 17.79
CA LEU A 154 4.07 -25.24 16.79
C LEU A 154 5.22 -26.24 16.84
N SER A 155 5.76 -26.61 15.66
CA SER A 155 6.95 -27.45 15.54
C SER A 155 8.18 -26.81 16.18
N ASP A 156 8.38 -25.51 15.97
CA ASP A 156 9.35 -24.70 16.69
C ASP A 156 8.66 -23.49 17.35
N PRO A 157 8.35 -23.58 18.66
CA PRO A 157 7.79 -22.46 19.40
C PRO A 157 8.73 -21.26 19.48
N LYS A 158 10.03 -21.35 19.19
CA LYS A 158 10.94 -20.18 19.20
C LYS A 158 10.96 -19.43 17.87
N GLN A 159 10.27 -19.94 16.86
CA GLN A 159 10.17 -19.28 15.56
C GLN A 159 9.04 -18.24 15.56
N GLU A 160 9.39 -16.95 15.54
CA GLU A 160 8.42 -15.84 15.54
C GLU A 160 7.47 -15.88 14.33
N SER A 161 7.96 -16.26 13.15
CA SER A 161 7.12 -16.39 11.96
C SER A 161 6.04 -17.46 12.12
N ALA A 162 6.37 -18.61 12.71
CA ALA A 162 5.40 -19.67 12.98
C ALA A 162 4.34 -19.23 13.99
N ARG A 163 4.72 -18.47 15.03
CA ARG A 163 3.77 -17.89 15.99
C ARG A 163 2.79 -16.93 15.32
N ARG A 164 3.28 -16.07 14.43
CA ARG A 164 2.45 -15.11 13.68
C ARG A 164 1.54 -15.79 12.67
N ALA A 165 2.03 -16.81 11.98
CA ALA A 165 1.24 -17.61 11.05
C ALA A 165 0.07 -18.29 11.78
N ALA A 166 0.33 -18.98 12.90
CA ALA A 166 -0.74 -19.62 13.67
C ALA A 166 -1.76 -18.63 14.24
N LEU A 167 -1.34 -17.43 14.65
CA LEU A 167 -2.28 -16.36 15.04
C LEU A 167 -3.12 -15.89 13.84
N ALA A 168 -2.51 -15.73 12.67
CA ALA A 168 -3.23 -15.35 11.45
C ALA A 168 -4.27 -16.41 11.06
N ASP A 169 -3.91 -17.69 11.11
CA ASP A 169 -4.82 -18.80 10.85
C ASP A 169 -5.98 -18.81 11.84
N TRP A 170 -5.70 -18.57 13.14
CA TRP A 170 -6.74 -18.47 14.17
C TRP A 170 -7.69 -17.28 13.95
N LEU A 171 -7.16 -16.13 13.56
CA LEU A 171 -7.95 -14.93 13.26
C LEU A 171 -8.82 -15.14 12.02
N ALA A 172 -8.29 -15.74 10.96
CA ALA A 172 -8.99 -15.99 9.72
C ALA A 172 -9.89 -17.25 9.74
N HIS A 173 -9.89 -18.01 10.84
CA HIS A 173 -10.62 -19.27 10.92
C HIS A 173 -12.14 -19.06 10.71
N PRO A 174 -12.82 -19.89 9.89
CA PRO A 174 -14.26 -19.76 9.62
C PRO A 174 -15.15 -19.76 10.87
N GLU A 175 -14.74 -20.55 11.87
CA GLU A 175 -15.41 -20.62 13.19
C GLU A 175 -15.08 -19.45 14.15
N ASN A 176 -14.34 -18.43 13.70
CA ASN A 176 -14.07 -17.23 14.49
C ASN A 176 -15.16 -16.16 14.27
N PRO A 177 -16.14 -16.02 15.18
CA PRO A 177 -17.25 -15.10 14.95
C PRO A 177 -16.83 -13.62 15.03
N LEU A 178 -15.76 -13.30 15.76
CA LEU A 178 -15.34 -11.91 15.94
C LEU A 178 -14.82 -11.31 14.64
N THR A 179 -14.09 -12.09 13.84
CA THR A 179 -13.53 -11.61 12.58
C THR A 179 -14.64 -11.17 11.63
N TRP A 180 -15.65 -12.03 11.44
CA TRP A 180 -16.77 -11.77 10.54
C TRP A 180 -17.67 -10.64 11.03
N ARG A 181 -18.03 -10.61 12.32
CA ARG A 181 -18.82 -9.52 12.90
C ARG A 181 -18.08 -8.18 12.85
N SER A 182 -16.77 -8.19 13.14
CA SER A 182 -15.96 -6.97 13.16
C SER A 182 -15.85 -6.34 11.77
N ILE A 183 -15.50 -7.12 10.74
CA ILE A 183 -15.32 -6.59 9.39
C ILE A 183 -16.64 -6.12 8.77
N VAL A 184 -17.73 -6.86 8.95
CA VAL A 184 -19.06 -6.45 8.48
C VAL A 184 -19.50 -5.15 9.15
N ASN A 185 -19.37 -5.04 10.47
CA ASN A 185 -19.71 -3.81 11.19
C ASN A 185 -18.84 -2.62 10.75
N ARG A 186 -17.57 -2.88 10.43
CA ARG A 186 -16.63 -1.87 9.91
C ARG A 186 -17.07 -1.37 8.54
N VAL A 187 -17.41 -2.27 7.62
CA VAL A 187 -17.92 -1.91 6.28
C VAL A 187 -19.24 -1.16 6.40
N TRP A 188 -20.15 -1.64 7.24
CA TRP A 188 -21.40 -0.94 7.55
C TRP A 188 -21.15 0.46 8.08
N HIS A 189 -20.22 0.62 9.02
CA HIS A 189 -19.85 1.91 9.60
C HIS A 189 -19.37 2.92 8.55
N PHE A 190 -18.53 2.50 7.58
CA PHE A 190 -18.05 3.40 6.52
C PHE A 190 -19.16 3.85 5.57
N HIS A 191 -20.16 3.00 5.34
CA HIS A 191 -21.32 3.35 4.54
C HIS A 191 -22.27 4.27 5.30
N PHE A 192 -22.72 3.86 6.49
CA PHE A 192 -23.77 4.58 7.23
C PHE A 192 -23.25 5.66 8.19
N GLY A 193 -21.93 5.84 8.34
CA GLY A 193 -21.31 6.74 9.31
C GLY A 193 -21.33 6.24 10.77
N ARG A 194 -22.09 5.18 11.06
CA ARG A 194 -22.20 4.52 12.37
C ARG A 194 -22.33 3.02 12.15
N GLY A 195 -21.57 2.23 12.89
CA GLY A 195 -21.71 0.78 12.88
C GLY A 195 -23.01 0.32 13.53
N LEU A 196 -23.43 -0.91 13.25
CA LEU A 196 -24.52 -1.57 13.98
C LEU A 196 -24.18 -1.65 15.48
N SER A 197 -22.93 -2.01 15.79
CA SER A 197 -22.26 -1.68 17.05
C SER A 197 -21.45 -0.40 16.84
N ASP A 198 -21.64 0.59 17.72
CA ASP A 198 -21.00 1.91 17.60
C ASP A 198 -19.57 1.97 18.14
N THR A 199 -19.04 0.83 18.60
CA THR A 199 -17.66 0.63 19.05
C THR A 199 -16.92 -0.35 18.12
N PRO A 200 -16.43 0.10 16.94
CA PRO A 200 -15.87 -0.80 15.92
C PRO A 200 -14.68 -1.67 16.37
N ASN A 201 -13.95 -1.25 17.42
CA ASN A 201 -12.80 -1.99 17.96
C ASN A 201 -13.13 -2.77 19.25
N ASP A 202 -14.35 -2.68 19.79
CA ASP A 202 -14.72 -3.34 21.03
C ASP A 202 -16.10 -3.99 20.90
N PHE A 203 -16.09 -5.31 20.72
CA PHE A 203 -17.27 -6.19 20.72
C PHE A 203 -17.44 -6.93 22.06
N GLY A 204 -16.63 -6.57 23.06
CA GLY A 204 -16.72 -7.13 24.41
C GLY A 204 -17.74 -6.40 25.27
N LYS A 205 -17.77 -6.74 26.56
CA LYS A 205 -18.70 -6.13 27.53
C LYS A 205 -18.51 -4.63 27.75
N MET A 206 -17.35 -4.08 27.39
CA MET A 206 -17.06 -2.65 27.47
C MET A 206 -17.47 -1.90 26.19
N GLY A 207 -17.75 -2.65 25.12
CA GLY A 207 -18.32 -2.12 23.89
C GLY A 207 -19.82 -1.87 24.00
N SER A 208 -20.36 -1.30 22.92
CA SER A 208 -21.79 -1.06 22.76
C SER A 208 -22.52 -2.29 22.24
N GLU A 209 -23.74 -2.49 22.75
CA GLU A 209 -24.65 -3.49 22.20
C GLU A 209 -25.09 -3.10 20.79
N PRO A 210 -25.05 -4.03 19.81
CA PRO A 210 -25.53 -3.77 18.47
C PRO A 210 -27.00 -3.34 18.46
N THR A 211 -27.32 -2.31 17.68
CA THR A 211 -28.71 -1.87 17.47
C THR A 211 -29.58 -2.95 16.80
N HIS A 212 -28.99 -3.70 15.88
CA HIS A 212 -29.65 -4.78 15.14
C HIS A 212 -28.78 -6.05 15.22
N PRO A 213 -28.80 -6.78 16.34
CA PRO A 213 -27.90 -7.92 16.57
C PRO A 213 -28.13 -9.05 15.56
N GLU A 214 -29.39 -9.36 15.24
CA GLU A 214 -29.75 -10.38 14.25
C GLU A 214 -29.25 -10.03 12.84
N LEU A 215 -29.34 -8.76 12.44
CA LEU A 215 -28.81 -8.30 11.16
C LEU A 215 -27.29 -8.40 11.11
N LEU A 216 -26.60 -8.03 12.19
CA LEU A 216 -25.14 -8.15 12.27
C LEU A 216 -24.72 -9.62 12.17
N ASP A 217 -25.42 -10.52 12.86
CA ASP A 217 -25.14 -11.96 12.82
C ASP A 217 -25.42 -12.54 11.44
N TRP A 218 -26.55 -12.18 10.84
CA TRP A 218 -26.89 -12.62 9.48
C TRP A 218 -25.87 -12.14 8.45
N LEU A 219 -25.48 -10.87 8.47
CA LEU A 219 -24.47 -10.33 7.56
C LEU A 219 -23.10 -10.99 7.76
N ALA A 220 -22.72 -11.29 9.01
CA ALA A 220 -21.46 -11.97 9.32
C ALA A 220 -21.44 -13.40 8.75
N VAL A 221 -22.52 -14.16 8.92
CA VAL A 221 -22.67 -15.51 8.38
C VAL A 221 -22.72 -15.47 6.85
N TRP A 222 -23.55 -14.61 6.26
CA TRP A 222 -23.63 -14.44 4.81
C TRP A 222 -22.29 -14.05 4.20
N PHE A 223 -21.55 -13.14 4.83
CA PHE A 223 -20.24 -12.70 4.35
C PHE A 223 -19.20 -13.82 4.38
N ARG A 224 -19.27 -14.71 5.37
CA ARG A 224 -18.40 -15.87 5.49
C ARG A 224 -18.77 -16.98 4.49
N ASP A 225 -20.04 -17.37 4.45
CA ASP A 225 -20.49 -18.60 3.81
C ASP A 225 -20.91 -18.41 2.35
N GLU A 226 -21.61 -17.32 2.04
CA GLU A 226 -22.16 -17.08 0.70
C GLU A 226 -21.23 -16.20 -0.14
N ALA A 227 -20.67 -15.15 0.46
CA ALA A 227 -19.75 -14.23 -0.23
C ALA A 227 -18.29 -14.67 -0.16
N GLU A 228 -17.96 -15.71 0.61
CA GLU A 228 -16.59 -16.23 0.79
C GLU A 228 -15.56 -15.13 1.13
N GLY A 229 -15.94 -14.15 1.95
CA GLY A 229 -15.09 -13.02 2.33
C GLY A 229 -14.95 -11.91 1.27
N SER A 230 -15.76 -11.93 0.21
CA SER A 230 -15.74 -10.93 -0.86
C SER A 230 -16.29 -9.58 -0.42
N LEU A 231 -15.39 -8.63 -0.11
CA LEU A 231 -15.77 -7.25 0.24
C LEU A 231 -16.63 -6.59 -0.85
N LYS A 232 -16.38 -6.92 -2.12
CA LYS A 232 -17.16 -6.37 -3.24
C LYS A 232 -18.63 -6.80 -3.17
N GLU A 233 -18.88 -8.05 -2.83
CA GLU A 233 -20.26 -8.56 -2.71
C GLU A 233 -20.95 -8.01 -1.47
N LEU A 234 -20.24 -7.89 -0.34
CA LEU A 234 -20.76 -7.23 0.85
C LEU A 234 -21.14 -5.76 0.58
N HIS A 235 -20.27 -5.01 -0.11
CA HIS A 235 -20.60 -3.66 -0.54
C HIS A 235 -21.84 -3.66 -1.43
N ARG A 236 -21.92 -4.54 -2.43
CA ARG A 236 -23.09 -4.62 -3.32
C ARG A 236 -24.37 -4.87 -2.53
N LEU A 237 -24.38 -5.88 -1.66
CA LEU A 237 -25.53 -6.24 -0.84
C LEU A 237 -26.04 -5.04 -0.03
N ILE A 238 -25.13 -4.32 0.64
CA ILE A 238 -25.48 -3.13 1.42
C ILE A 238 -26.00 -2.01 0.49
N LEU A 239 -25.28 -1.69 -0.57
CA LEU A 239 -25.60 -0.56 -1.46
C LEU A 239 -26.86 -0.78 -2.30
N THR A 240 -27.31 -2.03 -2.46
CA THR A 240 -28.59 -2.38 -3.12
C THR A 240 -29.74 -2.59 -2.15
N SER A 241 -29.52 -2.41 -0.84
CA SER A 241 -30.60 -2.53 0.16
C SER A 241 -31.53 -1.32 0.14
N GLU A 242 -32.80 -1.53 0.48
CA GLU A 242 -33.75 -0.43 0.65
C GLU A 242 -33.27 0.57 1.70
N THR A 243 -32.63 0.10 2.78
CA THR A 243 -32.06 0.93 3.85
C THR A 243 -31.00 1.90 3.34
N TRP A 244 -30.13 1.47 2.41
CA TRP A 244 -29.12 2.35 1.81
C TRP A 244 -29.74 3.36 0.84
N GLN A 245 -30.77 2.96 0.11
CA GLN A 245 -31.40 3.76 -0.94
C GLN A 245 -32.42 4.79 -0.41
N GLN A 246 -32.58 4.90 0.91
CA GLN A 246 -33.44 5.90 1.52
C GLN A 246 -32.93 7.33 1.24
N THR A 247 -33.84 8.30 1.24
CA THR A 247 -33.48 9.72 1.19
C THR A 247 -32.92 10.21 2.53
N SER A 248 -32.02 11.19 2.50
CA SER A 248 -31.59 11.91 3.70
C SER A 248 -32.50 13.11 4.04
N LEU A 249 -33.41 13.47 3.13
CA LEU A 249 -34.39 14.54 3.32
C LEU A 249 -35.57 14.04 4.16
N ALA A 250 -35.55 14.36 5.45
CA ALA A 250 -36.70 14.13 6.33
C ALA A 250 -36.74 15.17 7.47
N GLU A 251 -37.95 15.56 7.87
CA GLU A 251 -38.17 16.71 8.76
C GLU A 251 -37.73 16.45 10.21
N SER A 252 -38.10 15.32 10.79
CA SER A 252 -37.61 14.85 12.11
C SER A 252 -38.20 13.49 12.46
N ASN A 253 -37.57 12.80 13.41
CA ASN A 253 -38.17 11.66 14.10
C ASN A 253 -37.94 11.83 15.61
N PRO A 254 -38.99 12.19 16.39
CA PRO A 254 -38.83 12.42 17.82
C PRO A 254 -38.56 11.15 18.63
N ILE A 255 -38.84 9.96 18.06
CA ILE A 255 -38.56 8.67 18.71
C ILE A 255 -37.07 8.31 18.59
N ASP A 256 -36.46 8.65 17.46
CA ASP A 256 -35.07 8.32 17.14
C ASP A 256 -34.37 9.48 16.42
N ALA A 257 -34.07 10.54 17.17
CA ALA A 257 -33.43 11.74 16.63
C ALA A 257 -32.04 11.46 16.06
N ASP A 258 -31.32 10.48 16.62
CA ASP A 258 -29.98 10.08 16.23
C ASP A 258 -29.95 9.16 15.00
N ASN A 259 -31.12 8.79 14.46
CA ASN A 259 -31.25 7.85 13.35
C ASN A 259 -30.54 6.50 13.59
N ARG A 260 -30.62 6.00 14.83
CA ARG A 260 -30.06 4.69 15.23
C ARG A 260 -30.76 3.52 14.55
N PHE A 261 -32.05 3.65 14.24
CA PHE A 261 -32.86 2.66 13.58
C PHE A 261 -32.97 2.87 12.05
N LEU A 262 -32.17 3.79 11.50
CA LEU A 262 -31.99 3.96 10.05
C LEU A 262 -33.31 4.16 9.30
N TRP A 263 -34.11 5.11 9.79
CA TRP A 263 -35.38 5.52 9.17
C TRP A 263 -35.17 6.58 8.06
N ARG A 264 -33.94 7.06 7.87
CA ARG A 264 -33.48 7.86 6.74
C ARG A 264 -31.99 7.60 6.44
N ALA A 265 -31.48 8.11 5.32
CA ALA A 265 -30.05 8.15 5.09
C ALA A 265 -29.33 9.16 6.00
N ASN A 266 -28.10 8.82 6.40
CA ASN A 266 -27.23 9.71 7.17
C ASN A 266 -26.42 10.60 6.23
N ARG A 267 -26.49 11.91 6.48
CA ARG A 267 -25.55 12.86 5.86
C ARG A 267 -24.15 12.58 6.38
N ARG A 268 -23.18 12.50 5.47
CA ARG A 268 -21.79 12.19 5.81
C ARG A 268 -20.90 13.34 5.39
N ARG A 269 -20.08 13.82 6.32
CA ARG A 269 -19.07 14.82 6.00
C ARG A 269 -17.89 14.16 5.30
N LEU A 270 -17.26 14.86 4.36
CA LEU A 270 -15.99 14.46 3.78
C LEU A 270 -14.89 14.51 4.84
N ASP A 271 -14.18 13.40 5.01
CA ASP A 271 -12.92 13.37 5.75
C ASP A 271 -11.86 14.24 5.06
N ALA A 272 -10.82 14.67 5.79
CA ALA A 272 -9.76 15.53 5.28
C ALA A 272 -9.14 15.06 3.95
N GLU A 273 -8.84 13.76 3.82
CA GLU A 273 -8.29 13.18 2.59
C GLU A 273 -9.30 13.17 1.44
N ALA A 274 -10.57 12.89 1.75
CA ALA A 274 -11.64 12.87 0.77
C ALA A 274 -11.95 14.28 0.25
N PHE A 275 -11.93 15.29 1.13
CA PHE A 275 -11.99 16.70 0.75
C PHE A 275 -10.86 17.04 -0.21
N ARG A 276 -9.60 16.78 0.18
CA ARG A 276 -8.42 17.09 -0.63
C ARG A 276 -8.46 16.41 -2.00
N ASP A 277 -8.75 15.11 -2.04
CA ASP A 277 -8.80 14.33 -3.29
C ASP A 277 -9.98 14.78 -4.18
N SER A 278 -11.12 15.17 -3.59
CA SER A 278 -12.25 15.74 -4.32
C SER A 278 -11.89 17.10 -4.93
N THR A 279 -11.25 17.98 -4.19
CA THR A 279 -10.75 19.27 -4.68
C THR A 279 -9.75 19.10 -5.84
N LEU A 280 -8.85 18.12 -5.75
CA LEU A 280 -7.94 17.76 -6.85
C LEU A 280 -8.67 17.18 -8.07
N ARG A 281 -9.70 16.36 -7.84
CA ARG A 281 -10.51 15.76 -8.91
C ARG A 281 -11.28 16.82 -9.68
N ILE A 282 -11.95 17.74 -9.00
CA ILE A 282 -12.76 18.79 -9.65
C ILE A 282 -11.89 19.85 -10.32
N SER A 283 -10.69 20.13 -9.81
CA SER A 283 -9.71 21.00 -10.48
C SER A 283 -9.08 20.35 -11.72
N GLY A 284 -9.29 19.04 -11.94
CA GLY A 284 -8.70 18.30 -13.05
C GLY A 284 -7.21 17.98 -12.86
N ARG A 285 -6.70 18.09 -11.64
CA ARG A 285 -5.29 17.90 -11.30
C ARG A 285 -4.98 16.55 -10.68
N LEU A 286 -5.98 15.83 -10.16
CA LEU A 286 -5.79 14.56 -9.45
C LEU A 286 -4.97 13.55 -10.27
N ASP A 287 -3.81 13.17 -9.75
CA ASP A 287 -2.96 12.12 -10.29
C ASP A 287 -3.35 10.76 -9.69
N LEU A 288 -3.78 9.84 -10.57
CA LEU A 288 -4.22 8.48 -10.25
C LEU A 288 -3.09 7.44 -10.33
N THR A 289 -1.85 7.85 -10.55
CA THR A 289 -0.68 6.95 -10.64
C THR A 289 -0.54 6.13 -9.37
N MET A 290 -0.58 4.80 -9.53
CA MET A 290 -0.52 3.83 -8.45
C MET A 290 0.92 3.39 -8.17
N GLY A 291 1.23 3.13 -6.89
CA GLY A 291 2.55 2.65 -6.46
C GLY A 291 3.60 3.76 -6.38
N GLY A 292 4.89 3.40 -6.31
CA GLY A 292 5.99 4.37 -6.22
C GLY A 292 6.11 5.07 -4.86
N PRO A 293 7.09 6.00 -4.73
CA PRO A 293 7.36 6.67 -3.46
C PRO A 293 6.22 7.63 -3.07
N GLY A 294 6.06 7.81 -1.75
CA GLY A 294 5.17 8.83 -1.22
C GLY A 294 5.73 10.24 -1.44
N ILE A 295 4.88 11.25 -1.30
CA ILE A 295 5.23 12.66 -1.49
C ILE A 295 5.20 13.41 -0.17
N GLU A 296 6.30 14.09 0.10
CA GLU A 296 6.50 14.92 1.28
C GLU A 296 6.00 16.33 0.95
N GLN A 297 4.84 16.68 1.52
CA GLN A 297 4.20 17.97 1.29
C GLN A 297 4.69 19.04 2.26
N PHE A 298 5.99 19.02 2.54
CA PHE A 298 6.61 19.88 3.52
C PHE A 298 8.12 19.93 3.27
N ALA A 299 8.73 21.06 3.61
CA ALA A 299 10.18 21.16 3.71
C ALA A 299 10.63 20.60 5.07
N LYS A 300 11.71 19.82 5.08
CA LYS A 300 12.33 19.33 6.32
C LYS A 300 13.53 20.16 6.69
N SER A 301 13.62 20.53 7.96
CA SER A 301 14.81 21.13 8.55
C SER A 301 15.20 20.41 9.85
N LYS A 302 16.39 20.71 10.36
CA LYS A 302 16.90 20.10 11.59
C LYS A 302 16.05 20.58 12.77
N GLY A 303 15.29 19.66 13.36
CA GLY A 303 14.53 19.91 14.59
C GLY A 303 15.29 19.50 15.86
N PRO A 304 14.64 19.61 17.03
CA PRO A 304 15.22 19.17 18.29
C PRO A 304 15.38 17.63 18.32
N GLN A 305 16.58 17.17 18.70
CA GLN A 305 16.95 15.74 18.77
C GLN A 305 16.78 15.01 17.42
N ALA A 306 16.06 13.87 17.41
CA ALA A 306 15.80 13.04 16.23
C ALA A 306 14.50 13.42 15.51
N THR A 307 13.74 14.37 16.04
CA THR A 307 12.46 14.82 15.47
C THR A 307 12.73 15.99 14.52
N PRO A 308 12.38 15.89 13.22
CA PRO A 308 12.58 16.98 12.27
C PRO A 308 11.61 18.14 12.54
N ALA A 309 11.97 19.35 12.10
CA ALA A 309 11.03 20.45 11.99
C ALA A 309 10.45 20.45 10.57
N LEU A 310 9.12 20.45 10.46
CA LEU A 310 8.39 20.38 9.19
C LEU A 310 7.74 21.73 8.89
N ASP A 311 7.99 22.27 7.71
CA ASP A 311 7.33 23.48 7.21
C ASP A 311 6.42 23.12 6.03
N TYR A 312 5.11 23.11 6.30
CA TYR A 312 4.07 22.83 5.31
C TYR A 312 3.76 24.03 4.41
N THR A 313 4.17 25.25 4.80
CA THR A 313 3.91 26.47 4.01
C THR A 313 4.90 26.65 2.87
N ALA A 314 6.08 26.03 2.97
CA ALA A 314 7.12 26.06 1.95
C ALA A 314 6.86 25.10 0.77
N TYR A 315 5.71 24.41 0.74
CA TYR A 315 5.43 23.42 -0.28
C TYR A 315 4.93 24.05 -1.60
N ASP A 316 5.57 23.68 -2.72
CA ASP A 316 5.12 24.12 -4.05
C ASP A 316 4.03 23.21 -4.62
N TRP A 317 2.80 23.72 -4.64
CA TRP A 317 1.62 23.04 -5.17
C TRP A 317 1.63 22.83 -6.69
N ASN A 318 2.54 23.48 -7.43
CA ASN A 318 2.70 23.28 -8.88
C ASN A 318 3.83 22.29 -9.23
N SER A 319 4.54 21.76 -8.22
CA SER A 319 5.59 20.77 -8.43
C SER A 319 5.06 19.44 -8.99
N GLU A 320 5.93 18.69 -9.67
CA GLU A 320 5.59 17.38 -10.20
C GLU A 320 5.18 16.42 -9.07
N GLY A 321 4.07 15.71 -9.25
CA GLY A 321 3.51 14.81 -8.26
C GLY A 321 2.69 15.49 -7.14
N ALA A 322 2.65 16.83 -7.03
CA ALA A 322 1.92 17.49 -5.94
C ALA A 322 0.43 17.12 -5.83
N ASN A 323 -0.13 16.67 -6.94
CA ASN A 323 -1.55 16.34 -7.08
C ASN A 323 -1.86 14.84 -6.94
N ARG A 324 -0.92 14.04 -6.41
CA ARG A 324 -1.18 12.64 -6.08
C ARG A 324 -2.28 12.49 -5.03
N ARG A 325 -3.01 11.38 -5.15
CA ARG A 325 -4.02 10.94 -4.16
C ARG A 325 -3.46 10.99 -2.75
N SER A 326 -4.31 11.34 -1.79
CA SER A 326 -3.92 11.57 -0.41
C SER A 326 -3.32 10.32 0.27
N ILE A 327 -3.61 9.12 -0.24
CA ILE A 327 -3.00 7.85 0.21
C ILE A 327 -1.48 7.79 -0.03
N TYR A 328 -0.95 8.57 -0.97
CA TYR A 328 0.50 8.64 -1.26
C TYR A 328 1.22 9.75 -0.51
N ARG A 329 0.54 10.48 0.37
CA ARG A 329 1.17 11.53 1.17
C ARG A 329 2.00 10.90 2.28
N VAL A 330 3.22 11.41 2.46
CA VAL A 330 4.01 11.07 3.64
C VAL A 330 3.42 11.81 4.83
N VAL A 331 3.10 11.07 5.89
CA VAL A 331 2.61 11.64 7.14
C VAL A 331 3.62 11.33 8.24
N TRP A 332 4.04 12.36 8.97
CA TRP A 332 4.97 12.18 10.08
C TRP A 332 4.21 11.85 11.36
N ARG A 333 4.49 10.69 11.96
CA ARG A 333 3.85 10.29 13.22
C ARG A 333 4.30 11.22 14.34
N GLY A 334 3.36 11.99 14.90
CA GLY A 334 3.60 12.94 16.00
C GLY A 334 3.89 14.38 15.57
N ILE A 335 3.90 14.70 14.27
CA ILE A 335 3.86 16.09 13.78
C ILE A 335 2.68 16.21 12.81
N PRO A 336 1.54 16.76 13.24
CA PRO A 336 0.38 16.89 12.37
C PRO A 336 0.65 17.88 11.23
N ASP A 337 -0.03 17.65 10.11
CA ASP A 337 -0.23 18.67 9.09
C ASP A 337 -1.33 19.62 9.57
N PRO A 338 -1.06 20.94 9.75
CA PRO A 338 -2.03 21.87 10.32
C PRO A 338 -3.36 21.93 9.57
N PHE A 339 -3.33 21.80 8.23
CA PHE A 339 -4.56 21.84 7.44
C PHE A 339 -5.36 20.55 7.60
N MET A 340 -4.67 19.40 7.60
CA MET A 340 -5.34 18.11 7.77
C MET A 340 -5.90 17.95 9.18
N GLU A 341 -5.16 18.37 10.20
CA GLU A 341 -5.60 18.38 11.59
C GLU A 341 -6.82 19.28 11.77
N ALA A 342 -6.80 20.48 11.17
CA ALA A 342 -7.98 21.36 11.16
C ALA A 342 -9.20 20.66 10.53
N MET A 343 -9.00 19.74 9.58
CA MET A 343 -10.05 18.95 8.92
C MET A 343 -10.33 17.60 9.61
N ASP A 344 -10.00 17.48 10.91
CA ASP A 344 -10.22 16.28 11.74
C ASP A 344 -9.46 15.02 11.26
N PHE A 345 -8.33 15.19 10.57
CA PHE A 345 -7.46 14.05 10.25
C PHE A 345 -6.98 13.36 11.54
N PRO A 346 -7.03 12.02 11.62
CA PRO A 346 -6.74 11.31 12.86
C PRO A 346 -5.26 11.46 13.28
N ASP A 347 -5.04 11.63 14.58
CA ASP A 347 -3.70 11.56 15.15
C ASP A 347 -3.14 10.13 15.00
N LEU A 348 -2.11 9.99 14.16
CA LEU A 348 -1.44 8.72 13.90
C LEU A 348 -0.63 8.19 15.10
N GLY A 349 -0.48 8.99 16.16
CA GLY A 349 -0.01 8.54 17.46
C GLY A 349 -1.00 7.60 18.16
N LEU A 350 -2.30 7.78 17.91
CA LEU A 350 -3.40 7.14 18.61
C LEU A 350 -4.17 6.16 17.70
N LEU A 351 -5.02 5.34 18.32
CA LEU A 351 -5.96 4.48 17.59
C LEU A 351 -7.25 5.27 17.30
N ALA A 352 -7.67 5.30 16.04
CA ALA A 352 -8.90 5.95 15.60
C ALA A 352 -9.89 4.91 14.99
N PRO A 353 -10.64 4.14 15.80
CA PRO A 353 -11.64 3.17 15.32
C PRO A 353 -12.75 3.81 14.47
N LYS A 354 -13.15 5.01 14.88
CA LYS A 354 -14.15 5.86 14.24
C LYS A 354 -13.52 7.23 14.05
N ARG A 355 -13.80 7.86 12.91
CA ARG A 355 -13.43 9.25 12.66
C ARG A 355 -14.54 10.16 13.19
N GLY A 356 -14.16 11.11 14.03
CA GLY A 356 -15.02 12.22 14.40
C GLY A 356 -15.01 13.26 13.27
N PHE A 357 -15.99 14.15 13.30
CA PHE A 357 -15.92 15.36 12.51
C PHE A 357 -16.42 16.53 13.34
N SER A 358 -15.88 17.70 13.04
CA SER A 358 -16.27 18.97 13.61
C SER A 358 -17.01 19.79 12.55
N VAL A 359 -17.85 20.73 13.01
CA VAL A 359 -18.43 21.78 12.16
C VAL A 359 -18.21 23.08 12.90
N SER A 360 -17.07 23.72 12.64
CA SER A 360 -16.66 24.93 13.35
C SER A 360 -16.25 26.04 12.39
N ALA A 361 -16.37 27.29 12.85
CA ALA A 361 -15.90 28.44 12.09
C ALA A 361 -14.39 28.35 11.79
N LEU A 362 -13.60 27.70 12.66
CA LEU A 362 -12.17 27.51 12.45
C LEU A 362 -11.89 26.61 11.24
N GLN A 363 -12.70 25.56 11.03
CA GLN A 363 -12.57 24.72 9.83
C GLN A 363 -12.91 25.50 8.57
N SER A 364 -14.02 26.24 8.58
CA SER A 364 -14.41 27.09 7.46
C SER A 364 -13.30 28.12 7.16
N LEU A 365 -12.74 28.78 8.17
CA LEU A 365 -11.63 29.72 7.99
C LEU A 365 -10.35 29.03 7.49
N SER A 366 -10.07 27.81 7.93
CA SER A 366 -8.91 27.04 7.50
C SER A 366 -9.03 26.68 6.02
N VAL A 367 -10.15 26.08 5.60
CA VAL A 367 -10.44 25.82 4.18
C VAL A 367 -10.41 27.10 3.36
N PHE A 368 -11.00 28.18 3.88
CA PHE A 368 -11.08 29.43 3.12
C PHE A 368 -9.71 30.06 2.90
N ASN A 369 -8.75 29.94 3.82
CA ASN A 369 -7.46 30.65 3.74
C ASN A 369 -6.26 29.76 3.46
N ASN A 370 -6.45 28.45 3.31
CA ASN A 370 -5.33 27.54 3.07
C ASN A 370 -4.78 27.66 1.64
N ASP A 371 -3.45 27.65 1.51
CA ASP A 371 -2.74 27.80 0.24
C ASP A 371 -3.15 26.76 -0.81
N PHE A 372 -3.35 25.50 -0.41
CA PHE A 372 -3.84 24.45 -1.33
C PHE A 372 -5.20 24.81 -1.91
N VAL A 373 -6.12 25.31 -1.08
CA VAL A 373 -7.47 25.67 -1.53
C VAL A 373 -7.44 26.90 -2.43
N LEU A 374 -6.56 27.86 -2.17
CA LEU A 374 -6.34 29.02 -3.04
C LEU A 374 -5.80 28.60 -4.42
N HIS A 375 -4.78 27.73 -4.45
CA HIS A 375 -4.26 27.16 -5.70
C HIS A 375 -5.33 26.36 -6.45
N ALA A 376 -6.04 25.49 -5.76
CA ALA A 376 -7.11 24.68 -6.35
C ALA A 376 -8.23 25.54 -6.93
N SER A 377 -8.59 26.63 -6.25
CA SER A 377 -9.60 27.58 -6.75
C SER A 377 -9.15 28.25 -8.05
N GLY A 378 -7.85 28.58 -8.18
CA GLY A 378 -7.26 29.03 -9.43
C GLY A 378 -7.32 27.97 -10.53
N TRP A 379 -6.92 26.73 -10.23
CA TRP A 379 -6.98 25.63 -11.20
C TRP A 379 -8.40 25.32 -11.69
N ILE A 380 -9.40 25.38 -10.81
CA ILE A 380 -10.81 25.24 -11.20
C ILE A 380 -11.21 26.41 -12.10
N SER A 381 -10.83 27.65 -11.77
CA SER A 381 -11.09 28.81 -12.62
C SER A 381 -10.51 28.63 -14.03
N ASP A 382 -9.24 28.26 -14.15
CA ASP A 382 -8.57 28.01 -15.43
C ASP A 382 -9.25 26.90 -16.24
N ARG A 383 -9.79 25.89 -15.56
CA ARG A 383 -10.54 24.80 -16.16
C ARG A 383 -11.90 25.29 -16.67
N LEU A 384 -12.62 26.09 -15.90
CA LEU A 384 -13.92 26.64 -16.28
C LEU A 384 -13.82 27.54 -17.50
N GLU A 385 -12.76 28.35 -17.61
CA GLU A 385 -12.52 29.19 -18.80
C GLU A 385 -12.33 28.36 -20.08
N LYS A 386 -11.86 27.11 -19.97
CA LYS A 386 -11.69 26.19 -21.10
C LYS A 386 -12.93 25.37 -21.40
N GLU A 387 -13.76 25.09 -20.39
CA GLU A 387 -14.95 24.24 -20.52
C GLU A 387 -16.21 25.04 -20.88
N ALA A 388 -16.23 26.37 -20.75
CA ALA A 388 -17.37 27.21 -21.09
C ALA A 388 -16.98 28.60 -21.63
N ASP A 389 -17.62 28.98 -22.74
CA ASP A 389 -17.35 30.23 -23.45
C ASP A 389 -17.99 31.46 -22.78
N ASP A 390 -19.17 31.28 -22.17
CA ASP A 390 -19.96 32.36 -21.58
C ASP A 390 -19.97 32.35 -20.03
N GLU A 391 -20.29 33.50 -19.44
CA GLU A 391 -20.33 33.65 -17.98
C GLU A 391 -21.35 32.70 -17.33
N THR A 392 -22.54 32.59 -17.92
CA THR A 392 -23.61 31.72 -17.42
C THR A 392 -23.19 30.25 -17.45
N GLY A 393 -22.53 29.79 -18.51
CA GLY A 393 -22.00 28.44 -18.62
C GLY A 393 -20.89 28.17 -17.61
N ARG A 394 -19.99 29.13 -17.37
CA ARG A 394 -18.93 28.99 -16.36
C ARG A 394 -19.48 28.85 -14.95
N ILE A 395 -20.49 29.65 -14.58
CA ILE A 395 -21.15 29.56 -13.26
C ILE A 395 -21.88 28.24 -13.11
N ARG A 396 -22.68 27.86 -14.13
CA ARG A 396 -23.38 26.58 -14.15
C ARG A 396 -22.39 25.44 -13.95
N ARG A 397 -21.28 25.47 -14.69
CA ARG A 397 -20.25 24.43 -14.62
C ARG A 397 -19.53 24.39 -13.29
N ALA A 398 -19.25 25.54 -12.68
CA ALA A 398 -18.67 25.62 -11.33
C ALA A 398 -19.55 24.91 -10.30
N VAL A 399 -20.86 25.17 -10.35
CA VAL A 399 -21.84 24.55 -9.44
C VAL A 399 -22.00 23.06 -9.73
N GLN A 400 -22.03 22.64 -11.00
CA GLN A 400 -22.06 21.22 -11.34
C GLN A 400 -20.81 20.47 -10.86
N LEU A 401 -19.61 21.07 -10.96
CA LEU A 401 -18.36 20.45 -10.53
C LEU A 401 -18.28 20.33 -9.00
N CYS A 402 -18.70 21.36 -8.27
CA CYS A 402 -18.60 21.36 -6.81
C CYS A 402 -19.78 20.65 -6.13
N TRP A 403 -21.02 20.88 -6.60
CA TRP A 403 -22.25 20.49 -5.90
C TRP A 403 -23.07 19.44 -6.65
N ASN A 404 -22.62 18.97 -7.83
CA ASN A 404 -23.29 17.94 -8.63
C ASN A 404 -24.77 18.23 -8.95
N ARG A 405 -25.17 19.51 -9.03
CA ARG A 405 -26.52 19.94 -9.41
C ARG A 405 -26.50 21.21 -10.25
N GLU A 406 -27.67 21.60 -10.74
CA GLU A 406 -27.87 22.90 -11.36
C GLU A 406 -27.97 24.01 -10.31
N PRO A 407 -27.45 25.22 -10.59
CA PRO A 407 -27.75 26.39 -9.77
C PRO A 407 -29.21 26.81 -9.95
N THR A 408 -29.83 27.27 -8.88
CA THR A 408 -31.11 27.98 -8.96
C THR A 408 -30.94 29.34 -9.62
N ALA A 409 -32.03 29.97 -10.06
CA ALA A 409 -31.98 31.30 -10.66
C ALA A 409 -31.38 32.37 -9.71
N PRO A 410 -31.77 32.44 -8.42
CA PRO A 410 -31.15 33.39 -7.48
C PRO A 410 -29.66 33.11 -7.22
N GLU A 411 -29.26 31.84 -7.16
CA GLU A 411 -27.85 31.45 -7.03
C GLU A 411 -27.04 31.88 -8.25
N SER A 412 -27.57 31.65 -9.45
CA SER A 412 -26.90 32.02 -10.70
C SER A 412 -26.64 33.53 -10.78
N GLU A 413 -27.63 34.35 -10.43
CA GLU A 413 -27.50 35.81 -10.40
C GLU A 413 -26.47 36.26 -9.36
N THR A 414 -26.53 35.69 -8.15
CA THR A 414 -25.61 36.02 -7.05
C THR A 414 -24.17 35.63 -7.38
N PHE A 415 -23.96 34.42 -7.91
CA PHE A 415 -22.65 33.92 -8.29
C PHE A 415 -22.07 34.70 -9.48
N ALA A 416 -22.90 35.13 -10.44
CA ALA A 416 -22.46 36.01 -11.52
C ALA A 416 -21.99 37.36 -10.99
N ALA A 417 -22.77 37.99 -10.11
CA ALA A 417 -22.39 39.26 -9.49
C ALA A 417 -21.07 39.13 -8.71
N HIS A 418 -20.90 38.05 -7.95
CA HIS A 418 -19.67 37.77 -7.21
C HIS A 418 -18.47 37.56 -8.13
N ALA A 419 -18.61 36.70 -9.15
CA ALA A 419 -17.54 36.41 -10.10
C ALA A 419 -17.09 37.65 -10.88
N ARG A 420 -18.01 38.55 -11.26
CA ARG A 420 -17.65 39.84 -11.91
C ARG A 420 -16.87 40.77 -10.99
N THR A 421 -17.16 40.75 -9.69
CA THR A 421 -16.53 41.65 -8.72
C THR A 421 -15.19 41.13 -8.21
N HIS A 422 -15.09 39.82 -7.98
CA HIS A 422 -13.97 39.19 -7.27
C HIS A 422 -13.24 38.10 -8.07
N GLY A 423 -13.69 37.81 -9.29
CA GLY A 423 -13.12 36.77 -10.15
C GLY A 423 -13.71 35.37 -9.91
N LEU A 424 -13.57 34.51 -10.91
CA LEU A 424 -14.12 33.16 -10.90
C LEU A 424 -13.41 32.23 -9.90
N ALA A 425 -12.11 32.42 -9.67
CA ALA A 425 -11.38 31.72 -8.60
C ALA A 425 -11.95 32.03 -7.20
N SER A 426 -12.39 33.27 -6.96
CA SER A 426 -13.04 33.63 -5.69
C SER A 426 -14.39 32.92 -5.51
N LEU A 427 -15.16 32.77 -6.59
CA LEU A 427 -16.38 31.96 -6.57
C LEU A 427 -16.07 30.49 -6.25
N CYS A 428 -15.09 29.88 -6.92
CA CYS A 428 -14.70 28.49 -6.68
C CYS A 428 -14.31 28.23 -5.22
N ARG A 429 -13.59 29.18 -4.61
CA ARG A 429 -13.22 29.15 -3.20
C ARG A 429 -14.44 29.13 -2.27
N ILE A 430 -15.48 29.90 -2.57
CA ILE A 430 -16.74 29.91 -1.80
C ILE A 430 -17.47 28.58 -1.96
N LEU A 431 -17.56 28.05 -3.19
CA LEU A 431 -18.23 26.78 -3.46
C LEU A 431 -17.55 25.62 -2.74
N LEU A 432 -16.21 25.59 -2.68
CA LEU A 432 -15.42 24.61 -1.92
C LEU A 432 -15.60 24.72 -0.40
N ASN A 433 -15.92 25.91 0.10
CA ASN A 433 -16.10 26.18 1.53
C ASN A 433 -17.54 25.93 2.02
N SER A 434 -18.46 25.55 1.14
CA SER A 434 -19.88 25.39 1.47
C SER A 434 -20.18 24.05 2.15
N ASN A 435 -21.29 24.01 2.89
CA ASN A 435 -21.81 22.74 3.40
C ASN A 435 -22.22 21.78 2.28
N GLU A 436 -22.72 22.31 1.17
CA GLU A 436 -23.09 21.52 -0.01
C GLU A 436 -21.89 20.76 -0.60
N PHE A 437 -20.68 21.31 -0.50
CA PHE A 437 -19.45 20.60 -0.90
C PHE A 437 -18.99 19.62 0.18
N MET A 438 -19.07 20.02 1.45
CA MET A 438 -18.51 19.26 2.56
C MET A 438 -19.32 18.03 2.97
N PHE A 439 -20.62 17.98 2.64
CA PHE A 439 -21.51 16.89 3.04
C PHE A 439 -22.05 16.15 1.81
N ILE A 440 -22.05 14.82 1.90
CA ILE A 440 -22.71 13.91 0.98
C ILE A 440 -24.06 13.53 1.61
N ASP A 441 -25.14 13.74 0.86
CA ASP A 441 -26.52 13.54 1.28
C ASP A 441 -27.31 12.52 0.46
#